data_AF-I1IU81-F1
#
_entry.id   AF-I1IU81-F1
#
_cell.length_a   1.000
_cell.length_b   1.000
_cell.length_c   1.000
_cell.angle_alpha   90.00
_cell.angle_beta   90.00
_cell.angle_gamma   90.00
#
_symmetry.space_group_name_H-M   'P 1'
#
loop_
_entity.id
_entity.type
_entity.pdbx_description
1 polymer ?
#
loop_
_entity_poly.entity_id
_entity_poly.type
_entity_poly.pdbx_seq_one_letter_code
_entity_poly.pdbx_strand_id
1 'polypeptide(L)'
;MGNSQASTSSASSSARFVMAARAFSKQALDDLRARLASLAAQSGTQGGAVSRPVFLEYFGVRGALGDRLFQLVTKESSGEDGVTFEGLIISKATYERGTPDEADEFIYQLCDVKGDGVLTRSDMESVLESIHETIFTENKEARGGSNKRAFETFLNSAAFSKDVEGVSGKSMSLSDFRNWCIVMPSLRKFLGSLLMPPDSGRSGFEVPLLHYPENISSELLLLNKEYAWHIGGGFSQHDVQEWKLLYHSSLHGQSFNTFLGNVTNGDAQTVLVIKDTEGSIYGAYASQPWERHSDFYGDMKTFLFKLYPEASIFRPTGANKNLQWCAVNFTSESIPNGIGFGGKPHHFGLFLSASFDQGHSFTSSTFTGPPLSKTNRFRPEVIECWGIQVKGSNEDRPELVKGTVLERFKEDRNMLKLVGLASSSD
;
A
#
# COMPACT_ATOMS: atom_id res chain seq x y z
N MET A 1 -12.84 -16.24 -53.67
CA MET A 1 -12.65 -14.90 -53.07
C MET A 1 -12.47 -15.11 -51.58
N GLY A 2 -11.26 -14.94 -51.06
CA GLY A 2 -10.96 -15.24 -49.66
C GLY A 2 -9.45 -15.22 -49.46
N ASN A 3 -8.87 -14.02 -49.40
CA ASN A 3 -7.46 -13.81 -49.00
C ASN A 3 -7.15 -12.36 -48.57
N SER A 4 -8.17 -11.50 -48.43
CA SER A 4 -7.99 -10.06 -48.19
C SER A 4 -8.14 -9.62 -46.73
N GLN A 5 -8.58 -10.49 -45.81
CA GLN A 5 -8.70 -10.15 -44.38
C GLN A 5 -7.46 -10.56 -43.54
N ALA A 6 -6.69 -11.56 -43.94
CA ALA A 6 -5.48 -11.99 -43.22
C ALA A 6 -4.24 -11.11 -43.49
N SER A 7 -4.20 -10.45 -44.65
CA SER A 7 -3.08 -9.58 -45.03
C SER A 7 -3.14 -8.19 -44.39
N THR A 8 -4.33 -7.69 -44.05
CA THR A 8 -4.51 -6.38 -43.41
C THR A 8 -4.26 -6.41 -41.91
N SER A 9 -4.59 -7.52 -41.22
CA SER A 9 -4.33 -7.69 -39.79
C SER A 9 -2.83 -7.84 -39.47
N SER A 10 -2.09 -8.62 -40.26
CA SER A 10 -0.64 -8.80 -40.09
C SER A 10 0.16 -7.52 -40.39
N ALA A 11 -0.23 -6.75 -41.40
CA ALA A 11 0.38 -5.45 -41.70
C ALA A 11 0.12 -4.41 -40.59
N SER A 12 -1.08 -4.42 -40.00
CA SER A 12 -1.43 -3.56 -38.86
C SER A 12 -0.68 -3.93 -37.59
N SER A 13 -0.52 -5.23 -37.30
CA SER A 13 0.28 -5.74 -36.18
C SER A 13 1.75 -5.30 -36.29
N SER A 14 2.35 -5.51 -37.47
CA SER A 14 3.73 -5.10 -37.76
C SER A 14 3.97 -3.60 -37.55
N ALA A 15 3.03 -2.74 -37.97
CA ALA A 15 3.13 -1.30 -37.73
C ALA A 15 3.05 -0.94 -36.24
N ARG A 16 2.14 -1.57 -35.48
CA ARG A 16 2.01 -1.37 -34.02
C ARG A 16 3.27 -1.81 -33.28
N PHE A 17 3.85 -2.95 -33.65
CA PHE A 17 5.11 -3.42 -33.12
C PHE A 17 6.26 -2.44 -33.34
N VAL A 18 6.40 -1.90 -34.55
CA VAL A 18 7.46 -0.92 -34.86
C VAL A 18 7.32 0.33 -34.00
N MET A 19 6.10 0.80 -33.72
CA MET A 19 5.87 1.92 -32.82
C MET A 19 6.19 1.55 -31.37
N ALA A 20 5.68 0.40 -30.89
CA ALA A 20 5.89 -0.09 -29.53
C ALA A 20 7.39 -0.30 -29.20
N ALA A 21 8.15 -0.87 -30.14
CA ALA A 21 9.58 -1.10 -29.97
C ALA A 21 10.39 0.18 -29.74
N ARG A 22 9.91 1.34 -30.23
CA ARG A 22 10.58 2.64 -30.01
C ARG A 22 10.54 3.10 -28.55
N ALA A 23 9.66 2.54 -27.72
CA ALA A 23 9.60 2.82 -26.29
C ALA A 23 10.73 2.16 -25.49
N PHE A 24 11.52 1.28 -26.11
CA PHE A 24 12.57 0.51 -25.46
C PHE A 24 13.94 0.79 -26.07
N SER A 25 14.99 0.69 -25.24
CA SER A 25 16.36 0.72 -25.74
C SER A 25 16.67 -0.55 -26.53
N LYS A 26 17.64 -0.47 -27.45
CA LYS A 26 18.10 -1.65 -28.20
C LYS A 26 18.53 -2.80 -27.27
N GLN A 27 19.28 -2.48 -26.22
CA GLN A 27 19.72 -3.47 -25.23
C GLN A 27 18.53 -4.14 -24.54
N ALA A 28 17.52 -3.37 -24.12
CA ALA A 28 16.33 -3.93 -23.48
C ALA A 28 15.55 -4.85 -24.41
N LEU A 29 15.43 -4.51 -25.70
CA LEU A 29 14.80 -5.35 -26.71
C LEU A 29 15.57 -6.65 -26.94
N ASP A 30 16.90 -6.57 -27.03
CA ASP A 30 17.76 -7.74 -27.24
C ASP A 30 17.72 -8.69 -26.02
N ASP A 31 17.76 -8.14 -24.81
CA ASP A 31 17.63 -8.91 -23.56
C ASP A 31 16.24 -9.58 -23.44
N LEU A 32 15.17 -8.86 -23.76
CA LEU A 32 13.81 -9.40 -23.77
C LEU A 32 13.67 -10.50 -24.83
N ARG A 33 14.26 -10.33 -26.01
CA ARG A 33 14.23 -11.33 -27.08
C ARG A 33 14.95 -12.61 -26.66
N ALA A 34 16.13 -12.49 -26.07
CA ALA A 34 16.90 -13.63 -25.57
C ALA A 34 16.13 -14.38 -24.46
N ARG A 35 15.53 -13.64 -23.51
CA ARG A 35 14.69 -14.24 -22.46
C ARG A 35 13.48 -14.95 -23.04
N LEU A 36 12.76 -14.33 -23.97
CA LEU A 36 11.57 -14.95 -24.55
C LEU A 36 11.90 -16.21 -25.37
N ALA A 37 13.03 -16.21 -26.10
CA ALA A 37 13.49 -17.40 -26.81
C ALA A 37 13.77 -18.57 -25.85
N SER A 38 14.35 -18.29 -24.67
CA SER A 38 14.55 -19.29 -23.62
C SER A 38 13.22 -19.85 -23.09
N LEU A 39 12.25 -18.99 -22.81
CA LEU A 39 10.91 -19.39 -22.35
C LEU A 39 10.13 -20.17 -23.41
N ALA A 40 10.26 -19.79 -24.68
CA ALA A 40 9.65 -20.50 -25.79
C ALA A 40 10.24 -21.92 -25.94
N ALA A 41 11.55 -22.07 -25.76
CA ALA A 41 12.20 -23.38 -25.75
C ALA A 41 11.68 -24.29 -24.62
N GLN A 42 11.39 -23.73 -23.45
CA GLN A 42 10.77 -24.48 -22.33
C GLN A 42 9.31 -24.88 -22.62
N SER A 43 8.63 -24.13 -23.49
CA SER A 43 7.22 -24.36 -23.82
C SER A 43 7.01 -25.57 -24.74
N GLY A 44 8.07 -26.11 -25.38
CA GLY A 44 7.97 -27.23 -26.31
C GLY A 44 7.12 -26.97 -27.55
N THR A 45 6.79 -25.71 -27.83
CA THR A 45 5.96 -25.30 -28.97
C THR A 45 6.82 -25.19 -30.23
N GLN A 46 6.32 -25.67 -31.37
CA GLN A 46 7.07 -25.62 -32.65
C GLN A 46 7.18 -24.19 -33.23
N GLY A 47 6.42 -23.22 -32.69
CA GLY A 47 6.28 -21.86 -33.22
C GLY A 47 7.09 -20.78 -32.50
N GLY A 48 7.95 -21.11 -31.54
CA GLY A 48 8.75 -20.11 -30.81
C GLY A 48 7.92 -19.15 -29.93
N ALA A 49 6.68 -19.51 -29.61
CA ALA A 49 5.78 -18.78 -28.74
C ALA A 49 5.79 -19.35 -27.32
N VAL A 50 5.63 -18.48 -26.32
CA VAL A 50 5.56 -18.90 -24.91
C VAL A 50 4.16 -19.41 -24.58
N SER A 51 4.09 -20.64 -24.08
CA SER A 51 2.85 -21.28 -23.64
C SER A 51 2.32 -20.68 -22.35
N ARG A 52 1.01 -20.84 -22.09
CA ARG A 52 0.36 -20.37 -20.86
C ARG A 52 1.10 -20.78 -19.57
N PRO A 53 1.42 -22.07 -19.33
CA PRO A 53 2.07 -22.47 -18.08
C PRO A 53 3.40 -21.77 -17.85
N VAL A 54 4.25 -21.70 -18.88
CA VAL A 54 5.57 -21.05 -18.81
C VAL A 54 5.43 -19.54 -18.60
N PHE A 55 4.45 -18.89 -19.26
CA PHE A 55 4.17 -17.47 -19.07
C PHE A 55 3.77 -17.15 -17.62
N LEU A 56 2.81 -17.90 -17.07
CA LEU A 56 2.30 -17.68 -15.71
C LEU A 56 3.39 -17.91 -14.67
N GLU A 57 4.23 -18.93 -14.86
CA GLU A 57 5.34 -19.21 -13.96
C GLU A 57 6.42 -18.12 -14.02
N TYR A 58 6.78 -17.65 -15.22
CA TYR A 58 7.78 -16.60 -15.39
C TYR A 58 7.35 -15.26 -14.76
N PHE A 59 6.08 -14.84 -14.96
CA PHE A 59 5.56 -13.62 -14.36
C PHE A 59 5.06 -13.81 -12.93
N GLY A 60 4.96 -15.04 -12.44
CA GLY A 60 4.54 -15.35 -11.08
C GLY A 60 3.13 -14.86 -10.73
N VAL A 61 2.22 -14.76 -11.70
CA VAL A 61 0.81 -14.34 -11.46
C VAL A 61 -0.09 -15.55 -11.50
N ARG A 62 -0.87 -15.75 -10.42
CA ARG A 62 -1.78 -16.88 -10.26
C ARG A 62 -3.24 -16.50 -10.51
N GLY A 63 -4.11 -17.51 -10.51
CA GLY A 63 -5.56 -17.34 -10.59
C GLY A 63 -6.06 -16.78 -11.93
N ALA A 64 -7.32 -16.34 -11.92
CA ALA A 64 -8.02 -15.81 -13.08
C ALA A 64 -7.34 -14.55 -13.67
N LEU A 65 -6.68 -13.75 -12.83
CA LEU A 65 -5.96 -12.56 -13.28
C LEU A 65 -4.76 -12.92 -14.16
N GLY A 66 -4.00 -13.95 -13.80
CA GLY A 66 -2.88 -14.44 -14.62
C GLY A 66 -3.36 -14.92 -15.99
N ASP A 67 -4.48 -15.65 -16.00
CA ASP A 67 -5.10 -16.14 -17.24
C ASP A 67 -5.57 -15.01 -18.15
N ARG A 68 -6.19 -14.00 -17.55
CA ARG A 68 -6.61 -12.81 -18.30
C ARG A 68 -5.42 -12.04 -18.86
N LEU A 69 -4.34 -11.91 -18.09
CA LEU A 69 -3.10 -11.28 -18.56
C LEU A 69 -2.53 -12.04 -19.76
N PHE A 70 -2.44 -13.37 -19.70
CA PHE A 70 -1.98 -14.19 -20.80
C PHE A 70 -2.85 -14.01 -22.06
N GLN A 71 -4.18 -13.99 -21.91
CA GLN A 71 -5.11 -13.78 -23.03
C GLN A 71 -4.91 -12.42 -23.69
N LEU A 72 -4.77 -11.34 -22.92
CA LEU A 72 -4.57 -9.98 -23.45
C LEU A 72 -3.26 -9.87 -24.23
N VAL A 73 -2.17 -10.46 -23.72
CA VAL A 73 -0.87 -10.45 -24.43
C VAL A 73 -0.90 -11.33 -25.67
N THR A 74 -1.61 -12.47 -25.60
CA THR A 74 -1.78 -13.37 -26.76
C THR A 74 -2.61 -12.73 -27.86
N LYS A 75 -3.61 -11.90 -27.53
CA LYS A 75 -4.41 -11.16 -28.51
C LYS A 75 -3.58 -10.18 -29.37
N GLU A 76 -2.49 -9.66 -28.81
CA GLU A 76 -1.53 -8.82 -29.55
C GLU A 76 -0.50 -9.64 -30.34
N SER A 77 -0.50 -10.97 -30.18
CA SER A 77 0.40 -11.87 -30.89
C SER A 77 -0.19 -12.26 -32.25
N SER A 78 0.67 -12.36 -33.26
CA SER A 78 0.32 -12.72 -34.63
C SER A 78 0.13 -14.24 -34.86
N GLY A 79 0.27 -15.08 -33.82
CA GLY A 79 0.15 -16.54 -33.88
C GLY A 79 -0.97 -17.08 -32.99
N GLU A 80 -1.46 -18.29 -33.29
CA GLU A 80 -2.73 -18.80 -32.72
C GLU A 80 -2.64 -19.35 -31.28
N ASP A 81 -1.45 -19.73 -30.76
CA ASP A 81 -1.36 -20.52 -29.52
C ASP A 81 -0.31 -20.06 -28.48
N GLY A 82 0.06 -18.77 -28.44
CA GLY A 82 0.90 -18.28 -27.34
C GLY A 82 1.44 -16.88 -27.51
N VAL A 83 2.25 -16.47 -26.53
CA VAL A 83 2.84 -15.13 -26.48
C VAL A 83 4.08 -15.07 -27.37
N THR A 84 4.03 -14.24 -28.41
CA THR A 84 5.18 -13.96 -29.28
C THR A 84 5.96 -12.75 -28.79
N PHE A 85 7.17 -12.56 -29.32
CA PHE A 85 7.96 -11.36 -29.04
C PHE A 85 7.23 -10.08 -29.43
N GLU A 86 6.52 -10.12 -30.56
CA GLU A 86 5.74 -9.00 -31.05
C GLU A 86 4.63 -8.61 -30.05
N GLY A 87 3.79 -9.58 -29.67
CA GLY A 87 2.68 -9.34 -28.75
C GLY A 87 3.14 -8.87 -27.38
N LEU A 88 4.21 -9.47 -26.84
CA LEU A 88 4.77 -9.03 -25.56
C LEU A 88 5.29 -7.60 -25.61
N ILE A 89 5.98 -7.19 -26.67
CA ILE A 89 6.49 -5.82 -26.80
C ILE A 89 5.35 -4.81 -26.96
N ILE A 90 4.31 -5.14 -27.73
CA ILE A 90 3.13 -4.28 -27.86
C ILE A 90 2.47 -4.09 -26.49
N SER A 91 2.16 -5.18 -25.77
CA SER A 91 1.54 -5.08 -24.45
C SER A 91 2.41 -4.36 -23.43
N LYS A 92 3.72 -4.66 -23.36
CA LYS A 92 4.65 -3.96 -22.45
C LYS A 92 4.80 -2.48 -22.79
N ALA A 93 4.77 -2.10 -24.07
CA ALA A 93 4.84 -0.70 -24.46
C ALA A 93 3.66 0.09 -23.91
N THR A 94 2.43 -0.41 -24.08
CA THR A 94 1.21 0.22 -23.53
C THR A 94 1.21 0.21 -22.01
N TYR A 95 1.54 -0.94 -21.42
CA TYR A 95 1.39 -1.19 -19.99
C TYR A 95 2.47 -0.52 -19.12
N GLU A 96 3.73 -0.51 -19.58
CA GLU A 96 4.87 -0.03 -18.78
C GLU A 96 5.41 1.32 -19.24
N ARG A 97 5.18 1.70 -20.50
CA ARG A 97 5.76 2.89 -21.13
C ARG A 97 4.70 3.82 -21.75
N GLY A 98 3.44 3.42 -21.72
CA GLY A 98 2.33 4.20 -22.24
C GLY A 98 2.00 5.39 -21.35
N THR A 99 1.07 6.21 -21.82
CA THR A 99 0.46 7.25 -21.00
C THR A 99 -0.29 6.63 -19.81
N PRO A 100 -0.50 7.37 -18.71
CA PRO A 100 -1.30 6.89 -17.58
C PRO A 100 -2.69 6.41 -18.00
N ASP A 101 -3.31 7.07 -18.99
CA ASP A 101 -4.63 6.69 -19.50
C ASP A 101 -4.61 5.34 -20.23
N GLU A 102 -3.62 5.13 -21.11
CA GLU A 102 -3.44 3.84 -21.82
C GLU A 102 -3.16 2.69 -20.85
N ALA A 103 -2.32 2.93 -19.84
CA ALA A 103 -2.03 1.94 -18.80
C ALA A 103 -3.29 1.62 -17.98
N ASP A 104 -4.08 2.63 -17.59
CA ASP A 104 -5.34 2.43 -16.86
C ASP A 104 -6.36 1.64 -17.67
N GLU A 105 -6.49 1.91 -18.97
CA GLU A 105 -7.39 1.16 -19.86
C GLU A 105 -6.96 -0.30 -19.99
N PHE A 106 -5.66 -0.56 -20.15
CA PHE A 106 -5.15 -1.93 -20.16
C PHE A 106 -5.44 -2.65 -18.85
N ILE A 107 -5.16 -2.01 -17.70
CA ILE A 107 -5.42 -2.59 -16.37
C ILE A 107 -6.92 -2.84 -16.16
N TYR A 108 -7.78 -1.94 -16.62
CA TYR A 108 -9.22 -2.09 -16.53
C TYR A 108 -9.71 -3.30 -17.33
N GLN A 109 -9.20 -3.50 -18.56
CA GLN A 109 -9.50 -4.70 -19.38
C GLN A 109 -8.94 -5.99 -18.77
N LEU A 110 -7.80 -5.89 -18.07
CA LEU A 110 -7.18 -6.98 -17.34
C LEU A 110 -8.00 -7.40 -16.12
N CYS A 111 -8.69 -6.47 -15.46
CA CYS A 111 -9.56 -6.79 -14.32
C CYS A 111 -10.87 -7.47 -14.75
N ASP A 112 -11.30 -7.29 -16.00
CA ASP A 112 -12.40 -8.07 -16.61
C ASP A 112 -11.92 -9.50 -16.90
N VAL A 113 -11.85 -10.31 -15.85
CA VAL A 113 -11.30 -11.68 -15.92
C VAL A 113 -12.15 -12.64 -16.73
N LYS A 114 -13.46 -12.39 -16.88
CA LYS A 114 -14.36 -13.16 -17.75
C LYS A 114 -14.18 -12.79 -19.22
N GLY A 115 -13.78 -11.55 -19.49
CA GLY A 115 -13.52 -11.04 -20.82
C GLY A 115 -14.78 -10.73 -21.62
N ASP A 116 -15.89 -10.46 -20.94
CA ASP A 116 -17.19 -10.12 -21.55
C ASP A 116 -17.39 -8.62 -21.77
N GLY A 117 -16.41 -7.80 -21.38
CA GLY A 117 -16.44 -6.34 -21.50
C GLY A 117 -17.19 -5.65 -20.35
N VAL A 118 -17.62 -6.37 -19.32
CA VAL A 118 -18.38 -5.85 -18.18
C VAL A 118 -17.66 -6.15 -16.88
N LEU A 119 -17.11 -5.11 -16.24
CA LEU A 119 -16.40 -5.27 -14.98
C LEU A 119 -17.38 -5.34 -13.79
N THR A 120 -17.69 -6.54 -13.31
CA THR A 120 -18.63 -6.76 -12.20
C THR A 120 -17.92 -6.95 -10.85
N ARG A 121 -18.69 -6.94 -9.76
CA ARG A 121 -18.16 -7.23 -8.42
C ARG A 121 -17.49 -8.62 -8.34
N SER A 122 -18.05 -9.62 -9.02
CA SER A 122 -17.50 -10.97 -9.09
C SER A 122 -16.15 -11.04 -9.80
N ASP A 123 -15.93 -10.18 -10.80
CA ASP A 123 -14.61 -10.10 -11.45
C ASP A 123 -13.58 -9.55 -10.48
N MET A 124 -13.94 -8.50 -9.73
CA MET A 124 -13.06 -7.92 -8.71
C MET A 124 -12.78 -8.86 -7.54
N GLU A 125 -13.75 -9.68 -7.14
CA GLU A 125 -13.53 -10.79 -6.20
C GLU A 125 -12.47 -11.75 -6.71
N SER A 126 -12.57 -12.16 -7.98
CA SER A 126 -11.59 -13.05 -8.62
C SER A 126 -10.20 -12.42 -8.75
N VAL A 127 -10.13 -11.10 -8.99
CA VAL A 127 -8.88 -10.33 -9.00
C VAL A 127 -8.24 -10.33 -7.61
N LEU A 128 -9.02 -10.06 -6.56
CA LEU A 128 -8.54 -10.05 -5.17
C LEU A 128 -8.13 -11.45 -4.69
N GLU A 129 -8.83 -12.51 -5.12
CA GLU A 129 -8.42 -13.90 -4.90
C GLU A 129 -7.08 -14.21 -5.57
N SER A 130 -6.91 -13.78 -6.82
CA SER A 130 -5.64 -13.93 -7.56
C SER A 130 -4.49 -13.19 -6.85
N ILE A 131 -4.75 -12.01 -6.28
CA ILE A 131 -3.79 -11.26 -5.45
C ILE A 131 -3.43 -12.05 -4.18
N HIS A 132 -4.43 -12.59 -3.49
CA HIS A 132 -4.20 -13.42 -2.29
C HIS A 132 -3.31 -14.63 -2.61
N GLU A 133 -3.62 -15.36 -3.68
CA GLU A 133 -2.83 -16.52 -4.14
C GLU A 133 -1.40 -16.17 -4.55
N THR A 134 -1.23 -14.99 -5.13
CA THR A 134 0.06 -14.53 -5.69
C THR A 134 0.97 -13.96 -4.61
N ILE A 135 0.46 -13.11 -3.72
CA ILE A 135 1.27 -12.37 -2.74
C ILE A 135 1.34 -13.08 -1.40
N PHE A 136 0.20 -13.59 -0.90
CA PHE A 136 0.05 -13.94 0.52
C PHE A 136 0.17 -15.44 0.80
N THR A 137 0.29 -16.26 -0.25
CA THR A 137 0.30 -17.72 -0.17
C THR A 137 1.72 -18.25 -0.38
N GLU A 138 2.57 -18.11 0.64
CA GLU A 138 3.89 -18.76 0.66
C GLU A 138 3.73 -20.28 0.91
N ASN A 139 4.64 -21.07 0.31
CA ASN A 139 4.74 -22.54 0.35
C ASN A 139 3.99 -23.25 1.48
N LYS A 140 2.85 -23.88 1.15
CA LYS A 140 2.15 -25.06 1.74
C LYS A 140 2.10 -25.33 3.26
N GLU A 141 2.80 -24.63 4.14
CA GLU A 141 3.00 -25.05 5.54
C GLU A 141 2.43 -24.11 6.61
N ALA A 142 1.95 -22.91 6.26
CA ALA A 142 1.21 -22.08 7.22
C ALA A 142 -0.26 -21.99 6.82
N ARG A 143 -1.09 -22.93 7.29
CA ARG A 143 -2.55 -22.78 7.36
C ARG A 143 -2.90 -21.72 8.43
N GLY A 144 -2.51 -20.47 8.20
CA GLY A 144 -3.13 -19.31 8.82
C GLY A 144 -4.40 -18.99 8.03
N GLY A 145 -5.56 -18.96 8.69
CA GLY A 145 -6.85 -18.76 8.05
C GLY A 145 -6.84 -17.56 7.10
N SER A 146 -7.37 -17.75 5.90
CA SER A 146 -7.60 -16.66 4.94
C SER A 146 -8.37 -15.54 5.64
N ASN A 147 -7.76 -14.38 5.80
CA ASN A 147 -8.42 -13.16 6.27
C ASN A 147 -9.33 -12.62 5.15
N LYS A 148 -10.31 -13.42 4.71
CA LYS A 148 -11.33 -13.04 3.72
C LYS A 148 -11.95 -11.69 4.03
N ARG A 149 -12.08 -11.37 5.32
CA ARG A 149 -12.58 -10.09 5.83
C ARG A 149 -11.77 -8.89 5.33
N ALA A 150 -10.44 -8.97 5.26
CA ALA A 150 -9.63 -7.84 4.78
C ALA A 150 -9.89 -7.57 3.29
N PHE A 151 -9.90 -8.60 2.45
CA PHE A 151 -10.23 -8.45 1.03
C PHE A 151 -11.67 -7.99 0.80
N GLU A 152 -12.62 -8.42 1.63
CA GLU A 152 -13.99 -7.88 1.61
C GLU A 152 -14.00 -6.37 1.90
N THR A 153 -13.23 -5.89 2.88
CA THR A 153 -13.13 -4.44 3.13
C THR A 153 -12.48 -3.68 1.97
N PHE A 154 -11.56 -4.29 1.22
CA PHE A 154 -10.97 -3.68 0.03
C PHE A 154 -12.02 -3.51 -1.07
N LEU A 155 -12.84 -4.53 -1.27
CA LEU A 155 -13.91 -4.51 -2.27
C LEU A 155 -15.07 -3.57 -1.87
N ASN A 156 -15.32 -3.39 -0.57
CA ASN A 156 -16.37 -2.50 -0.09
C ASN A 156 -16.11 -1.01 -0.40
N SER A 157 -14.85 -0.61 -0.61
CA SER A 157 -14.53 0.76 -1.05
C SER A 157 -14.66 0.97 -2.56
N ALA A 158 -14.94 -0.09 -3.33
CA ALA A 158 -15.12 0.00 -4.76
C ALA A 158 -16.55 0.45 -5.11
N ALA A 159 -16.66 1.39 -6.05
CA ALA A 159 -17.94 1.82 -6.61
C ALA A 159 -18.28 1.03 -7.87
N PHE A 160 -19.55 0.62 -7.99
CA PHE A 160 -20.11 0.02 -9.20
C PHE A 160 -21.29 0.89 -9.62
N SER A 161 -21.02 1.91 -10.45
CA SER A 161 -22.03 2.92 -10.77
C SER A 161 -22.73 2.72 -12.11
N LYS A 162 -22.16 1.89 -13.01
CA LYS A 162 -22.61 1.74 -14.39
C LYS A 162 -23.66 0.63 -14.53
N ASP A 163 -24.83 0.99 -15.00
CA ASP A 163 -25.87 0.04 -15.42
C ASP A 163 -25.56 -0.51 -16.82
N VAL A 164 -25.63 -1.83 -17.00
CA VAL A 164 -25.43 -2.50 -18.29
C VAL A 164 -26.65 -3.38 -18.57
N GLU A 165 -27.26 -3.17 -19.73
CA GLU A 165 -28.46 -3.91 -20.12
C GLU A 165 -28.17 -5.42 -20.21
N GLY A 166 -29.03 -6.24 -19.60
CA GLY A 166 -28.90 -7.70 -19.59
C GLY A 166 -27.96 -8.27 -18.52
N VAL A 167 -27.26 -7.44 -17.73
CA VAL A 167 -26.43 -7.88 -16.61
C VAL A 167 -27.15 -7.66 -15.29
N SER A 168 -27.14 -8.66 -14.41
CA SER A 168 -27.72 -8.53 -13.07
C SER A 168 -26.78 -7.71 -12.18
N GLY A 169 -27.23 -6.54 -11.73
CA GLY A 169 -26.48 -5.65 -10.85
C GLY A 169 -25.69 -4.57 -11.59
N LYS A 170 -24.96 -3.75 -10.83
CA LYS A 170 -24.14 -2.66 -11.38
C LYS A 170 -22.72 -3.14 -11.70
N SER A 171 -22.15 -2.53 -12.73
CA SER A 171 -20.76 -2.70 -13.15
C SER A 171 -19.91 -1.50 -12.75
N MET A 172 -18.60 -1.71 -12.68
CA MET A 172 -17.60 -0.69 -12.42
C MET A 172 -17.30 0.02 -13.75
N SER A 173 -17.38 1.34 -13.77
CA SER A 173 -16.89 2.14 -14.90
C SER A 173 -15.38 2.34 -14.83
N LEU A 174 -14.74 2.77 -15.93
CA LEU A 174 -13.33 3.15 -15.91
C LEU A 174 -13.06 4.30 -14.91
N SER A 175 -13.99 5.25 -14.77
CA SER A 175 -13.89 6.32 -13.77
C SER A 175 -13.98 5.78 -12.34
N ASP A 176 -14.87 4.82 -12.07
CA ASP A 176 -14.96 4.19 -10.75
C ASP A 176 -13.66 3.45 -10.43
N PHE A 177 -13.13 2.70 -11.40
CA PHE A 177 -11.87 1.97 -11.26
C PHE A 177 -10.69 2.90 -10.95
N ARG A 178 -10.58 4.01 -11.68
CA ARG A 178 -9.55 5.04 -11.46
C ARG A 178 -9.66 5.63 -10.05
N ASN A 179 -10.86 5.99 -9.62
CA ASN A 179 -11.09 6.52 -8.28
C ASN A 179 -10.73 5.50 -7.19
N TRP A 180 -11.07 4.22 -7.41
CA TRP A 180 -10.72 3.15 -6.48
C TRP A 180 -9.20 2.93 -6.39
N CYS A 181 -8.48 2.98 -7.52
CA CYS A 181 -7.02 2.91 -7.55
C CYS A 181 -6.33 4.04 -6.78
N ILE A 182 -6.94 5.23 -6.70
CA ILE A 182 -6.39 6.37 -5.92
C ILE A 182 -6.37 6.05 -4.42
N VAL A 183 -7.47 5.45 -3.91
CA VAL A 183 -7.62 5.10 -2.50
C VAL A 183 -7.05 3.72 -2.15
N MET A 184 -6.79 2.87 -3.15
CA MET A 184 -6.14 1.56 -3.03
C MET A 184 -4.79 1.52 -3.79
N PRO A 185 -3.77 2.28 -3.34
CA PRO A 185 -2.51 2.38 -4.08
C PRO A 185 -1.71 1.06 -4.14
N SER A 186 -1.85 0.16 -3.16
CA SER A 186 -1.22 -1.16 -3.19
C SER A 186 -1.74 -2.00 -4.36
N LEU A 187 -3.07 -2.02 -4.53
CA LEU A 187 -3.75 -2.66 -5.65
C LEU A 187 -3.28 -2.07 -6.98
N ARG A 188 -3.28 -0.74 -7.10
CA ARG A 188 -2.83 -0.07 -8.33
C ARG A 188 -1.37 -0.41 -8.67
N LYS A 189 -0.47 -0.39 -7.67
CA LYS A 189 0.94 -0.75 -7.85
C LYS A 189 1.08 -2.19 -8.31
N PHE A 190 0.37 -3.13 -7.68
CA PHE A 190 0.35 -4.54 -8.08
C PHE A 190 -0.17 -4.72 -9.50
N LEU A 191 -1.35 -4.18 -9.80
CA LEU A 191 -2.01 -4.32 -11.10
C LEU A 191 -1.27 -3.60 -12.22
N GLY A 192 -0.39 -2.65 -11.92
CA GLY A 192 0.44 -1.92 -12.89
C GLY A 192 1.84 -2.50 -13.09
N SER A 193 2.18 -3.62 -12.44
CA SER A 193 3.52 -4.19 -12.47
C SER A 193 3.57 -5.62 -13.01
N LEU A 194 2.46 -6.16 -13.53
CA LEU A 194 2.28 -7.58 -13.81
C LEU A 194 3.14 -8.19 -14.92
N LEU A 195 3.58 -7.38 -15.89
CA LEU A 195 4.49 -7.80 -16.96
C LEU A 195 5.98 -7.62 -16.58
N MET A 196 6.27 -7.44 -15.30
CA MET A 196 7.62 -7.50 -14.73
C MET A 196 7.81 -8.81 -13.94
N PRO A 197 8.95 -9.50 -14.09
CA PRO A 197 9.20 -10.72 -13.32
C PRO A 197 9.34 -10.41 -11.81
N PRO A 198 9.10 -11.38 -10.91
CA PRO A 198 9.09 -11.13 -9.46
C PRO A 198 10.42 -10.62 -8.87
N ASP A 199 11.55 -10.97 -9.49
CA ASP A 199 12.91 -10.64 -9.04
C ASP A 199 13.35 -9.21 -9.40
N SER A 200 12.55 -8.45 -10.17
CA SER A 200 12.93 -7.13 -10.66
C SER A 200 12.50 -5.95 -9.76
N GLY A 201 12.25 -6.18 -8.47
CA GLY A 201 11.78 -5.12 -7.55
C GLY A 201 10.35 -4.66 -7.87
N ARG A 202 9.46 -5.62 -8.11
CA ARG A 202 8.10 -5.39 -8.60
C ARG A 202 7.22 -4.72 -7.54
N SER A 203 6.84 -3.47 -7.80
CA SER A 203 5.97 -2.68 -6.94
C SER A 203 4.65 -3.38 -6.61
N GLY A 204 4.25 -3.31 -5.34
CA GLY A 204 2.95 -3.80 -4.88
C GLY A 204 2.95 -5.29 -4.54
N PHE A 205 4.12 -5.93 -4.55
CA PHE A 205 4.32 -7.30 -4.06
C PHE A 205 4.90 -7.32 -2.64
N GLU A 206 5.47 -6.20 -2.20
CA GLU A 206 6.13 -6.11 -0.90
C GLU A 206 5.07 -6.10 0.22
N VAL A 207 5.07 -7.13 1.06
CA VAL A 207 4.25 -7.20 2.27
C VAL A 207 5.14 -6.90 3.47
N PRO A 208 4.82 -5.90 4.31
CA PRO A 208 5.58 -5.65 5.52
C PRO A 208 5.59 -6.84 6.47
N LEU A 209 6.77 -7.19 6.98
CA LEU A 209 6.93 -8.18 8.04
C LEU A 209 6.58 -7.54 9.39
N LEU A 210 5.56 -8.08 10.05
CA LEU A 210 5.07 -7.57 11.33
C LEU A 210 5.79 -8.27 12.49
N HIS A 211 6.50 -7.50 13.30
CA HIS A 211 7.19 -7.95 14.51
C HIS A 211 6.42 -7.49 15.75
N TYR A 212 6.05 -8.43 16.60
CA TYR A 212 5.39 -8.15 17.87
C TYR A 212 5.84 -9.17 18.92
N PRO A 213 5.74 -8.83 20.22
CA PRO A 213 6.15 -9.74 21.30
C PRO A 213 5.42 -11.09 21.28
N GLU A 214 6.09 -12.17 21.66
CA GLU A 214 5.48 -13.52 21.67
C GLU A 214 4.29 -13.66 22.64
N ASN A 215 4.17 -12.76 23.61
CA ASN A 215 3.10 -12.79 24.61
C ASN A 215 1.78 -12.15 24.14
N ILE A 216 1.69 -11.63 22.91
CA ILE A 216 0.42 -11.18 22.32
C ILE A 216 -0.05 -12.13 21.24
N SER A 217 -1.31 -12.57 21.34
CA SER A 217 -1.97 -13.35 20.28
C SER A 217 -2.20 -12.46 19.06
N SER A 218 -1.93 -13.00 17.87
CA SER A 218 -2.23 -12.33 16.60
C SER A 218 -3.72 -11.99 16.43
N GLU A 219 -4.62 -12.69 17.13
CA GLU A 219 -6.07 -12.42 17.11
C GLU A 219 -6.45 -11.12 17.83
N LEU A 220 -5.59 -10.62 18.72
CA LEU A 220 -5.78 -9.34 19.39
C LEU A 220 -5.31 -8.15 18.53
N LEU A 221 -4.47 -8.42 17.52
CA LEU A 221 -3.92 -7.38 16.67
C LEU A 221 -4.99 -6.89 15.67
N LEU A 222 -5.11 -5.58 15.57
CA LEU A 222 -5.90 -4.92 14.54
C LEU A 222 -5.20 -5.01 13.18
N LEU A 223 -3.89 -4.83 13.16
CA LEU A 223 -3.09 -4.87 11.95
C LEU A 223 -2.70 -6.31 11.58
N ASN A 224 -3.14 -6.75 10.42
CA ASN A 224 -2.70 -7.99 9.77
C ASN A 224 -1.86 -7.68 8.51
N LYS A 225 -1.31 -8.73 7.90
CA LYS A 225 -0.45 -8.60 6.70
C LYS A 225 -1.16 -7.95 5.51
N GLU A 226 -2.46 -8.20 5.34
CA GLU A 226 -3.26 -7.62 4.26
C GLU A 226 -3.45 -6.10 4.44
N TYR A 227 -3.78 -5.66 5.66
CA TYR A 227 -3.88 -4.24 6.00
C TYR A 227 -2.52 -3.54 5.97
N ALA A 228 -1.46 -4.21 6.41
CA ALA A 228 -0.09 -3.69 6.29
C ALA A 228 0.30 -3.50 4.82
N TRP A 229 -0.02 -4.45 3.94
CA TRP A 229 0.18 -4.30 2.49
C TRP A 229 -0.61 -3.13 1.90
N HIS A 230 -1.87 -2.97 2.31
CA HIS A 230 -2.70 -1.83 1.88
C HIS A 230 -2.06 -0.48 2.28
N ILE A 231 -1.72 -0.32 3.56
CA ILE A 231 -1.07 0.89 4.09
C ILE A 231 0.30 1.11 3.44
N GLY A 232 1.10 0.05 3.29
CA GLY A 232 2.42 0.08 2.65
C GLY A 232 2.37 0.56 1.20
N GLY A 233 1.29 0.25 0.48
CA GLY A 233 1.01 0.82 -0.84
C GLY A 233 0.97 2.35 -0.84
N GLY A 234 0.64 2.99 0.28
CA GLY A 234 0.63 4.44 0.47
C GLY A 234 2.02 5.09 0.50
N PHE A 235 3.08 4.34 0.78
CA PHE A 235 4.43 4.88 0.95
C PHE A 235 5.09 5.28 -0.37
N SER A 236 6.01 6.25 -0.28
CA SER A 236 6.81 6.76 -1.40
C SER A 236 8.14 6.02 -1.62
N GLN A 237 8.58 5.20 -0.67
CA GLN A 237 9.86 4.45 -0.73
C GLN A 237 9.58 2.94 -0.70
N HIS A 238 10.38 2.17 -1.45
CA HIS A 238 10.25 0.72 -1.62
C HIS A 238 10.95 -0.11 -0.52
N ASP A 239 11.60 0.53 0.45
CA ASP A 239 12.49 -0.15 1.42
C ASP A 239 11.87 -0.34 2.81
N VAL A 240 10.54 -0.35 2.90
CA VAL A 240 9.83 -0.51 4.18
C VAL A 240 9.48 -1.98 4.36
N GLN A 241 10.35 -2.72 5.03
CA GLN A 241 10.23 -4.18 5.11
C GLN A 241 9.76 -4.69 6.47
N GLU A 242 9.98 -3.96 7.57
CA GLU A 242 9.77 -4.49 8.91
C GLU A 242 9.04 -3.47 9.78
N TRP A 243 7.90 -3.88 10.35
CA TRP A 243 7.09 -3.05 11.23
C TRP A 243 7.05 -3.65 12.62
N LYS A 244 7.43 -2.87 13.61
CA LYS A 244 7.49 -3.33 15.01
C LYS A 244 6.34 -2.75 15.81
N LEU A 245 5.62 -3.58 16.55
CA LEU A 245 4.63 -3.12 17.51
C LEU A 245 5.33 -2.36 18.65
N LEU A 246 5.15 -1.05 18.69
CA LEU A 246 5.70 -0.18 19.73
C LEU A 246 4.73 0.00 20.90
N TYR A 247 3.44 0.03 20.59
CA TYR A 247 2.41 0.20 21.60
C TYR A 247 1.15 -0.56 21.22
N HIS A 248 0.50 -1.11 22.24
CA HIS A 248 -0.81 -1.75 22.18
C HIS A 248 -1.51 -1.47 23.52
N SER A 249 -2.73 -0.91 23.48
CA SER A 249 -3.44 -0.45 24.68
C SER A 249 -3.66 -1.56 25.73
N SER A 250 -3.94 -2.79 25.32
CA SER A 250 -4.12 -3.92 26.26
C SER A 250 -2.81 -4.43 26.88
N LEU A 251 -1.66 -4.19 26.25
CA LEU A 251 -0.35 -4.62 26.78
C LEU A 251 0.28 -3.54 27.67
N HIS A 252 0.14 -2.28 27.27
CA HIS A 252 0.86 -1.15 27.86
C HIS A 252 -0.05 -0.25 28.72
N GLY A 253 -1.34 -0.55 28.81
CA GLY A 253 -2.34 0.26 29.50
C GLY A 253 -2.69 1.54 28.75
N GLN A 254 -3.72 2.26 29.20
CA GLN A 254 -4.20 3.51 28.56
C GLN A 254 -3.50 4.75 29.13
N SER A 255 -2.17 4.81 29.00
CA SER A 255 -1.37 5.95 29.47
C SER A 255 -0.67 6.62 28.30
N PHE A 256 -1.02 7.89 28.04
CA PHE A 256 -0.42 8.66 26.96
C PHE A 256 1.09 8.89 27.14
N ASN A 257 1.56 9.01 28.40
CA ASN A 257 2.99 9.06 28.69
C ASN A 257 3.69 7.73 28.35
N THR A 258 3.01 6.60 28.57
CA THR A 258 3.53 5.27 28.19
C THR A 258 3.55 5.12 26.67
N PHE A 259 2.50 5.57 25.98
CA PHE A 259 2.46 5.63 24.52
C PHE A 259 3.65 6.44 23.98
N LEU A 260 3.79 7.70 24.38
CA LEU A 260 4.88 8.56 23.92
C LEU A 260 6.25 7.97 24.25
N GLY A 261 6.42 7.43 25.47
CA GLY A 261 7.68 6.80 25.86
C GLY A 261 8.08 5.60 25.01
N ASN A 262 7.12 4.89 24.39
CA ASN A 262 7.41 3.79 23.47
C ASN A 262 7.63 4.29 22.03
N VAL A 263 6.81 5.22 21.54
CA VAL A 263 6.83 5.63 20.13
C VAL A 263 7.92 6.65 19.77
N THR A 264 8.56 7.30 20.75
CA THR A 264 9.67 8.23 20.50
C THR A 264 11.05 7.57 20.55
N ASN A 265 11.13 6.28 20.89
CA ASN A 265 12.39 5.55 21.10
C ASN A 265 12.96 4.93 19.82
N GLY A 266 13.30 5.76 18.83
CA GLY A 266 14.19 5.39 17.72
C GLY A 266 13.54 5.16 16.36
N ASP A 267 12.21 5.01 16.30
CA ASP A 267 11.47 4.91 15.03
C ASP A 267 10.93 6.28 14.61
N ALA A 268 11.40 6.78 13.47
CA ALA A 268 11.02 8.11 12.96
C ALA A 268 9.65 8.12 12.26
N GLN A 269 9.16 6.95 11.87
CA GLN A 269 7.95 6.77 11.07
C GLN A 269 7.05 5.75 11.77
N THR A 270 5.78 6.09 11.93
CA THR A 270 4.84 5.23 12.67
C THR A 270 3.49 5.12 11.99
N VAL A 271 2.83 3.98 12.17
CA VAL A 271 1.45 3.73 11.78
C VAL A 271 0.62 3.61 13.05
N LEU A 272 -0.25 4.60 13.27
CA LEU A 272 -1.23 4.59 14.36
C LEU A 272 -2.50 3.91 13.85
N VAL A 273 -2.95 2.86 14.53
CA VAL A 273 -4.20 2.14 14.22
C VAL A 273 -5.13 2.22 15.43
N ILE A 274 -6.38 2.58 15.20
CA ILE A 274 -7.41 2.73 16.23
C ILE A 274 -8.61 1.89 15.81
N LYS A 275 -9.12 1.09 16.75
CA LYS A 275 -10.47 0.53 16.69
C LYS A 275 -11.34 1.30 17.67
N ASP A 276 -12.46 1.83 17.21
CA ASP A 276 -13.44 2.46 18.10
C ASP A 276 -14.48 1.47 18.64
N THR A 277 -15.25 1.91 19.63
CA THR A 277 -16.34 1.11 20.23
C THR A 277 -17.48 0.78 19.28
N GLU A 278 -17.53 1.39 18.09
CA GLU A 278 -18.46 1.02 17.02
C GLU A 278 -17.89 -0.03 16.06
N GLY A 279 -16.65 -0.48 16.31
CA GLY A 279 -15.95 -1.52 15.56
C GLY A 279 -15.28 -1.02 14.28
N SER A 280 -15.27 0.29 14.01
CA SER A 280 -14.57 0.84 12.86
C SER A 280 -13.06 0.87 13.13
N ILE A 281 -12.26 0.54 12.10
CA ILE A 281 -10.80 0.52 12.20
C ILE A 281 -10.23 1.51 11.20
N TYR A 282 -9.42 2.44 11.69
CA TYR A 282 -8.81 3.52 10.91
C TYR A 282 -7.58 4.05 11.63
N GLY A 283 -6.90 5.01 11.01
CA GLY A 283 -5.68 5.53 11.57
C GLY A 283 -4.97 6.51 10.68
N ALA A 284 -3.68 6.66 10.96
CA ALA A 284 -2.82 7.56 10.23
C ALA A 284 -1.39 7.01 10.17
N TYR A 285 -0.73 7.29 9.05
CA TYR A 285 0.70 7.16 8.92
C TYR A 285 1.34 8.51 9.25
N ALA A 286 2.16 8.54 10.31
CA ALA A 286 2.99 9.66 10.70
C ALA A 286 4.39 9.48 10.09
N SER A 287 4.73 10.32 9.12
CA SER A 287 6.03 10.27 8.42
C SER A 287 7.19 10.91 9.20
N GLN A 288 6.87 11.65 10.25
CA GLN A 288 7.82 12.36 11.09
C GLN A 288 7.72 11.89 12.55
N PRO A 289 8.83 11.93 13.32
CA PRO A 289 8.83 11.53 14.72
C PRO A 289 7.80 12.30 15.54
N TRP A 290 7.31 11.67 16.61
CA TRP A 290 6.40 12.32 17.55
C TRP A 290 7.14 13.35 18.41
N GLU A 291 7.02 14.61 18.04
CA GLU A 291 7.61 15.73 18.77
C GLU A 291 6.54 16.56 19.48
N ARG A 292 6.88 17.08 20.66
CA ARG A 292 5.96 17.88 21.47
C ARG A 292 5.95 19.32 20.95
N HIS A 293 4.85 19.70 20.33
CA HIS A 293 4.65 21.03 19.74
C HIS A 293 3.35 21.66 20.26
N SER A 294 3.30 23.00 20.26
CA SER A 294 2.07 23.76 20.49
C SER A 294 1.28 24.05 19.20
N ASP A 295 1.84 23.65 18.05
CA ASP A 295 1.29 23.87 16.71
C ASP A 295 1.50 22.63 15.83
N PHE A 296 0.88 22.61 14.65
CA PHE A 296 1.05 21.54 13.69
C PHE A 296 2.45 21.49 13.07
N TYR A 297 2.88 20.29 12.72
CA TYR A 297 4.13 20.00 12.02
C TYR A 297 3.92 18.82 11.05
N GLY A 298 5.00 18.27 10.47
CA GLY A 298 4.95 17.11 9.58
C GLY A 298 5.22 17.44 8.11
N ASP A 299 5.11 16.42 7.25
CA ASP A 299 5.34 16.56 5.81
C ASP A 299 4.24 15.90 4.95
N MET A 300 4.32 16.10 3.64
CA MET A 300 3.33 15.62 2.67
C MET A 300 3.29 14.09 2.49
N LYS A 301 4.14 13.33 3.20
CA LYS A 301 4.12 11.86 3.21
C LYS A 301 3.13 11.32 4.24
N THR A 302 2.75 12.09 5.26
CA THR A 302 1.69 11.73 6.22
C THR A 302 0.36 11.52 5.49
N PHE A 303 -0.39 10.49 5.84
CA PHE A 303 -1.73 10.25 5.29
C PHE A 303 -2.65 9.60 6.31
N LEU A 304 -3.97 9.78 6.12
CA LEU A 304 -4.99 9.06 6.88
C LEU A 304 -5.39 7.79 6.15
N PHE A 305 -5.90 6.80 6.88
CA PHE A 305 -6.47 5.60 6.28
C PHE A 305 -7.66 5.06 7.06
N LYS A 306 -8.50 4.29 6.37
CA LYS A 306 -9.55 3.45 6.92
C LYS A 306 -9.26 2.00 6.52
N LEU A 307 -9.53 1.05 7.40
CA LEU A 307 -9.34 -0.39 7.18
C LEU A 307 -10.66 -1.16 7.24
N TYR A 308 -11.57 -0.77 8.12
CA TYR A 308 -12.88 -1.41 8.29
C TYR A 308 -13.97 -0.36 8.56
N PRO A 309 -15.17 -0.47 7.93
CA PRO A 309 -15.65 -1.56 7.05
C PRO A 309 -15.22 -1.48 5.58
N GLU A 310 -14.61 -0.38 5.16
CA GLU A 310 -14.16 -0.14 3.78
C GLU A 310 -12.73 0.44 3.83
N ALA A 311 -11.80 -0.16 3.09
CA ALA A 311 -10.41 0.25 3.14
C ALA A 311 -10.13 1.41 2.19
N SER A 312 -9.40 2.43 2.64
CA SER A 312 -9.07 3.61 1.84
C SER A 312 -7.87 4.36 2.41
N ILE A 313 -7.04 4.94 1.54
CA ILE A 313 -5.98 5.89 1.90
C ILE A 313 -6.35 7.30 1.44
N PHE A 314 -6.15 8.29 2.32
CA PHE A 314 -6.44 9.71 2.09
C PHE A 314 -5.17 10.54 2.22
N ARG A 315 -4.68 11.03 1.09
CA ARG A 315 -3.45 11.82 1.00
C ARG A 315 -3.69 13.29 1.34
N PRO A 316 -2.63 14.02 1.75
CA PRO A 316 -2.72 15.43 2.01
C PRO A 316 -2.92 16.19 0.71
N THR A 317 -3.76 17.22 0.75
CA THR A 317 -4.19 18.02 -0.43
C THR A 317 -3.16 19.08 -0.82
N GLY A 318 -2.26 19.45 0.10
CA GLY A 318 -1.35 20.58 -0.04
C GLY A 318 -2.00 21.94 0.23
N ALA A 319 -3.27 21.98 0.63
CA ALA A 319 -3.98 23.23 0.92
C ALA A 319 -3.45 23.98 2.15
N ASN A 320 -2.78 23.28 3.08
CA ASN A 320 -2.17 23.83 4.27
C ASN A 320 -1.05 22.89 4.78
N LYS A 321 -0.37 23.26 5.87
CA LYS A 321 0.73 22.49 6.48
C LYS A 321 0.33 21.81 7.81
N ASN A 322 -0.97 21.71 8.11
CA ASN A 322 -1.49 21.26 9.40
C ASN A 322 -1.53 19.72 9.48
N LEU A 323 -0.40 19.05 9.31
CA LEU A 323 -0.36 17.63 8.95
C LEU A 323 -0.39 16.70 10.16
N GLN A 324 0.44 16.97 11.17
CA GLN A 324 0.63 16.17 12.38
C GLN A 324 0.60 17.08 13.61
N TRP A 325 0.09 16.56 14.72
CA TRP A 325 -0.09 17.26 15.99
C TRP A 325 0.29 16.35 17.15
N CYS A 326 1.03 16.87 18.11
CA CYS A 326 1.31 16.18 19.36
C CYS A 326 1.57 17.22 20.46
N ALA A 327 0.58 17.42 21.32
CA ALA A 327 0.64 18.38 22.41
C ALA A 327 0.44 17.65 23.75
N VAL A 328 1.25 18.02 24.75
CA VAL A 328 1.28 17.37 26.06
C VAL A 328 1.52 18.40 27.15
N ASN A 329 0.81 18.28 28.27
CA ASN A 329 0.94 19.14 29.45
C ASN A 329 0.71 20.64 29.18
N PHE A 330 -0.03 20.99 28.13
CA PHE A 330 -0.51 22.35 27.94
C PHE A 330 -1.74 22.62 28.80
N THR A 331 -1.76 23.76 29.48
CA THR A 331 -2.89 24.17 30.33
C THR A 331 -3.92 25.00 29.57
N SER A 332 -3.56 25.56 28.42
CA SER A 332 -4.47 26.34 27.59
C SER A 332 -5.48 25.43 26.89
N GLU A 333 -6.77 25.73 27.02
CA GLU A 333 -7.84 25.04 26.30
C GLU A 333 -7.68 25.16 24.78
N SER A 334 -7.00 26.20 24.27
CA SER A 334 -6.74 26.37 22.84
C SER A 334 -5.79 25.31 22.25
N ILE A 335 -5.02 24.62 23.09
CA ILE A 335 -4.02 23.62 22.70
C ILE A 335 -4.47 22.26 23.25
N PRO A 336 -5.26 21.48 22.49
CA PRO A 336 -5.76 20.20 22.96
C PRO A 336 -4.61 19.19 23.14
N ASN A 337 -4.46 18.67 24.35
CA ASN A 337 -3.48 17.63 24.65
C ASN A 337 -3.88 16.29 24.04
N GLY A 338 -2.97 15.70 23.27
CA GLY A 338 -3.20 14.47 22.52
C GLY A 338 -2.37 14.44 21.24
N ILE A 339 -2.70 13.49 20.37
CA ILE A 339 -2.13 13.35 19.03
C ILE A 339 -3.22 13.56 17.99
N GLY A 340 -2.87 14.15 16.85
CA GLY A 340 -3.82 14.36 15.78
C GLY A 340 -3.18 14.65 14.43
N PHE A 341 -4.04 14.76 13.43
CA PHE A 341 -3.68 14.88 12.04
C PHE A 341 -4.70 15.74 11.30
N GLY A 342 -4.22 16.73 10.55
CA GLY A 342 -5.09 17.51 9.67
C GLY A 342 -5.98 18.49 10.39
N GLY A 343 -6.39 19.54 9.70
CA GLY A 343 -7.46 20.43 10.13
C GLY A 343 -6.96 21.61 10.95
N LYS A 344 -7.57 21.83 12.11
CA LYS A 344 -7.24 22.92 13.03
C LYS A 344 -7.48 22.46 14.47
N PRO A 345 -6.98 23.16 15.50
CA PRO A 345 -7.22 22.76 16.88
C PRO A 345 -8.72 22.57 17.14
N HIS A 346 -9.08 21.47 17.81
CA HIS A 346 -10.45 20.99 18.08
C HIS A 346 -11.30 20.57 16.88
N HIS A 347 -10.76 20.63 15.65
CA HIS A 347 -11.44 20.18 14.43
C HIS A 347 -10.42 19.47 13.53
N PHE A 348 -9.93 18.32 14.01
CA PHE A 348 -8.91 17.56 13.32
C PHE A 348 -9.50 16.56 12.32
N GLY A 349 -8.70 16.18 11.31
CA GLY A 349 -9.01 15.05 10.45
C GLY A 349 -9.07 13.74 11.24
N LEU A 350 -8.15 13.58 12.18
CA LEU A 350 -8.18 12.54 13.23
C LEU A 350 -7.52 13.12 14.48
N PHE A 351 -8.12 12.96 15.65
CA PHE A 351 -7.52 13.33 16.93
C PHE A 351 -7.88 12.32 18.00
N LEU A 352 -6.91 12.03 18.86
CA LEU A 352 -7.01 11.17 20.02
C LEU A 352 -6.50 11.94 21.24
N SER A 353 -7.35 12.10 22.25
CA SER A 353 -7.00 12.85 23.47
C SER A 353 -5.89 12.15 24.26
N ALA A 354 -5.13 12.93 25.04
CA ALA A 354 -4.11 12.38 25.94
C ALA A 354 -4.69 11.53 27.10
N SER A 355 -6.01 11.50 27.28
CA SER A 355 -6.70 10.59 28.20
C SER A 355 -7.05 9.25 27.57
N PHE A 356 -6.89 9.07 26.24
CA PHE A 356 -7.26 7.86 25.51
C PHE A 356 -8.70 7.37 25.73
N ASP A 357 -9.61 8.25 26.12
CA ASP A 357 -11.03 7.96 26.30
C ASP A 357 -11.91 8.61 25.22
N GLN A 358 -11.35 9.59 24.49
CA GLN A 358 -12.07 10.42 23.54
C GLN A 358 -11.22 10.71 22.31
N GLY A 359 -11.88 10.67 21.16
CA GLY A 359 -11.31 11.14 19.91
C GLY A 359 -12.37 11.77 19.03
N HIS A 360 -11.91 12.38 17.94
CA HIS A 360 -12.79 12.90 16.92
C HIS A 360 -12.15 12.84 15.55
N SER A 361 -12.98 12.83 14.52
CA SER A 361 -12.58 12.87 13.13
C SER A 361 -13.59 13.73 12.37
N PHE A 362 -13.10 14.72 11.64
CA PHE A 362 -13.91 15.61 10.83
C PHE A 362 -13.37 15.68 9.42
N THR A 363 -14.22 16.07 8.47
CA THR A 363 -13.74 16.56 7.18
C THR A 363 -12.85 17.77 7.41
N SER A 364 -11.69 17.79 6.77
CA SER A 364 -10.78 18.92 6.77
C SER A 364 -10.26 19.19 5.36
N SER A 365 -9.81 20.42 5.10
CA SER A 365 -9.15 20.75 3.83
C SER A 365 -7.77 20.13 3.69
N THR A 366 -7.24 19.49 4.73
CA THR A 366 -5.85 18.98 4.75
C THR A 366 -5.71 17.65 4.04
N PHE A 367 -6.73 16.79 4.11
CA PHE A 367 -6.75 15.46 3.49
C PHE A 367 -7.99 15.29 2.61
N THR A 368 -7.91 14.45 1.57
CA THR A 368 -8.97 14.28 0.56
C THR A 368 -10.18 13.46 1.00
N GLY A 369 -10.31 13.11 2.29
CA GLY A 369 -11.25 12.10 2.79
C GLY A 369 -12.40 12.61 3.68
N PRO A 370 -13.47 11.80 3.84
CA PRO A 370 -14.53 12.04 4.83
C PRO A 370 -14.02 11.78 6.27
N PRO A 371 -14.85 12.04 7.30
CA PRO A 371 -14.57 11.55 8.65
C PRO A 371 -14.32 10.03 8.64
N LEU A 372 -13.33 9.58 9.42
CA LEU A 372 -12.92 8.18 9.48
C LEU A 372 -13.89 7.33 10.32
N SER A 373 -14.40 7.93 11.39
CA SER A 373 -15.38 7.34 12.29
C SER A 373 -16.81 7.55 11.79
N LYS A 374 -17.73 6.65 12.18
CA LYS A 374 -19.14 6.72 11.75
C LYS A 374 -19.82 8.02 12.21
N THR A 375 -19.47 8.49 13.40
CA THR A 375 -19.86 9.80 13.93
C THR A 375 -18.60 10.63 14.17
N ASN A 376 -18.70 11.96 14.19
CA ASN A 376 -17.53 12.82 14.30
C ASN A 376 -16.75 12.68 15.63
N ARG A 377 -17.32 12.03 16.64
CA ARG A 377 -16.69 11.78 17.94
C ARG A 377 -16.72 10.29 18.23
N PHE A 378 -15.62 9.74 18.71
CA PHE A 378 -15.51 8.31 18.99
C PHE A 378 -14.86 8.06 20.34
N ARG A 379 -15.06 6.85 20.87
CA ARG A 379 -14.28 6.32 21.99
C ARG A 379 -13.37 5.22 21.46
N PRO A 380 -12.05 5.31 21.66
CA PRO A 380 -11.14 4.24 21.26
C PRO A 380 -11.37 3.01 22.16
N GLU A 381 -11.38 1.83 21.54
CA GLU A 381 -11.40 0.53 22.22
C GLU A 381 -9.99 -0.08 22.23
N VAL A 382 -9.33 -0.09 21.07
CA VAL A 382 -7.97 -0.60 20.89
C VAL A 382 -7.14 0.45 20.17
N ILE A 383 -5.91 0.66 20.65
CA ILE A 383 -4.93 1.57 20.05
C ILE A 383 -3.64 0.79 19.84
N GLU A 384 -3.16 0.76 18.61
CA GLU A 384 -1.86 0.23 18.23
C GLU A 384 -0.99 1.31 17.63
N CYS A 385 0.31 1.23 17.86
CA CYS A 385 1.29 2.00 17.11
C CYS A 385 2.43 1.11 16.66
N TRP A 386 2.67 1.13 15.36
CA TRP A 386 3.69 0.33 14.70
C TRP A 386 4.81 1.24 14.20
N GLY A 387 6.04 0.96 14.60
CA GLY A 387 7.24 1.64 14.13
C GLY A 387 7.72 1.02 12.83
N ILE A 388 8.07 1.86 11.86
CA ILE A 388 8.61 1.43 10.58
C ILE A 388 10.13 1.43 10.64
N GLN A 389 10.73 0.26 10.39
CA GLN A 389 12.18 0.11 10.31
C GLN A 389 12.62 0.12 8.85
N VAL A 390 13.52 1.06 8.52
CA VAL A 390 14.15 1.14 7.20
C VAL A 390 15.45 0.33 7.26
N LYS A 391 15.63 -0.64 6.36
CA LYS A 391 16.88 -1.39 6.26
C LYS A 391 18.03 -0.42 5.97
N GLY A 392 19.04 -0.39 6.86
CA GLY A 392 20.23 0.45 6.76
C GLY A 392 20.38 1.55 7.83
N SER A 393 19.40 1.78 8.70
CA SER A 393 19.53 2.80 9.77
C SER A 393 20.15 2.29 11.09
N ASN A 394 20.40 0.97 11.19
CA ASN A 394 20.91 0.33 12.42
C ASN A 394 22.38 -0.08 12.38
N GLU A 395 23.12 0.12 11.28
CA GLU A 395 24.55 -0.24 11.22
C GLU A 395 25.49 0.81 11.86
N ASP A 396 25.01 2.00 12.22
CA ASP A 396 25.84 3.10 12.76
C ASP A 396 25.36 3.68 14.10
N ARG A 397 24.58 2.94 14.89
CA ARG A 397 24.31 3.34 16.28
C ARG A 397 25.18 2.52 17.23
N PRO A 398 26.26 3.08 17.82
CA PRO A 398 26.92 2.40 18.92
C PRO A 398 25.88 2.12 19.99
N GLU A 399 25.87 0.89 20.52
CA GLU A 399 25.01 0.48 21.62
C GLU A 399 25.11 1.52 22.75
N LEU A 400 24.14 2.44 22.81
CA LEU A 400 24.02 3.39 23.90
C LEU A 400 23.68 2.56 25.12
N VAL A 401 24.71 2.33 25.93
CA VAL A 401 24.73 1.68 27.23
C VAL A 401 23.40 1.91 27.95
N LYS A 402 22.77 0.81 28.38
CA LYS A 402 21.57 0.78 29.22
C LYS A 402 21.85 1.44 30.57
N GLY A 403 21.92 2.77 30.60
CA GLY A 403 21.92 3.59 31.80
C GLY A 403 20.53 4.13 32.05
N THR A 404 20.08 4.03 33.29
CA THR A 404 18.84 4.65 33.78
C THR A 404 18.89 6.17 33.55
N VAL A 405 17.72 6.82 33.44
CA VAL A 405 17.61 8.27 33.22
C VAL A 405 18.47 9.09 34.21
N LEU A 406 18.57 8.62 35.45
CA LEU A 406 19.41 9.21 36.50
C LEU A 406 20.92 9.18 36.22
N GLU A 407 21.40 8.15 35.51
CA GLU A 407 22.81 8.02 35.16
C GLU A 407 23.18 8.98 34.01
N ARG A 408 22.29 9.14 33.03
CA ARG A 408 22.46 10.12 31.93
C ARG A 408 22.53 11.55 32.46
N PHE A 409 21.68 11.92 33.43
CA PHE A 409 21.75 13.22 34.08
C PHE A 409 23.04 13.46 34.89
N LYS A 410 23.65 12.40 35.45
CA LYS A 410 24.94 12.51 36.14
C LYS A 410 26.09 12.71 35.16
N GLU A 411 26.07 12.02 34.03
CA GLU A 411 27.07 12.18 32.97
C GLU A 411 27.00 13.57 32.34
N ASP A 412 25.81 14.07 32.02
CA ASP A 412 25.63 15.44 31.49
C ASP A 412 26.10 16.51 32.47
N ARG A 413 25.82 16.33 33.78
CA ARG A 413 26.29 17.27 34.81
C ARG A 413 27.81 17.24 34.97
N ASN A 414 28.43 16.07 34.79
CA ASN A 414 29.88 15.94 34.84
C ASN A 414 30.56 16.51 33.58
N MET A 415 29.94 16.36 32.40
CA MET A 415 30.39 17.02 31.17
C MET A 415 30.30 18.54 31.26
N LEU A 416 29.20 19.09 31.79
CA LEU A 416 29.04 20.54 31.97
C LEU A 416 30.06 21.13 32.96
N LYS A 417 30.53 20.34 33.93
CA LYS A 417 31.64 20.72 34.82
C LYS A 417 33.00 20.71 34.11
N LEU A 418 33.22 19.77 33.20
CA LEU A 418 34.46 19.68 32.39
C LEU A 418 34.57 20.83 31.37
N VAL A 419 33.45 21.32 30.85
CA VAL A 419 33.39 22.46 29.91
C VAL A 419 33.35 23.82 30.63
N GLY A 420 33.42 23.83 31.97
CA GLY A 420 33.50 25.06 32.77
C GLY A 420 32.22 25.89 32.82
N LEU A 421 31.07 25.33 32.42
CA LEU A 421 29.78 26.03 32.34
C LEU A 421 28.93 25.90 33.61
N ALA A 422 29.32 25.04 34.56
CA ALA A 422 28.66 24.93 35.85
C ALA A 422 29.40 25.80 36.90
N SER A 423 28.98 27.05 37.04
CA SER A 423 29.32 27.86 38.21
C SER A 423 28.68 27.23 39.46
N SER A 424 29.49 26.85 40.43
CA SER A 424 29.05 26.51 41.78
C SER A 424 28.44 27.72 42.47
N SER A 425 27.19 27.60 42.89
CA SER A 425 26.65 28.36 44.01
C SER A 425 26.28 27.33 45.08
N ASP A 426 26.89 27.46 46.26
CA ASP A 426 26.59 26.69 47.47
C ASP A 426 25.15 26.92 47.96
#